data_AF-A0A7V3T6F4-F1
#
_entry.id   AF-A0A7V3T6F4-F1
#
_cell.length_a   1.000
_cell.length_b   1.000
_cell.length_c   1.000
_cell.angle_alpha   90.00
_cell.angle_beta   90.00
_cell.angle_gamma   90.00
#
_symmetry.space_group_name_H-M   'P 1'
#
loop_
_entity.id
_entity.type
_entity.pdbx_description
1 polymer ?
#
loop_
_entity_poly.entity_id
_entity_poly.type
_entity_poly.pdbx_seq_one_letter_code
_entity_poly.pdbx_strand_id
1 'polypeptide(L)'
;RLRDPALVAMAEKLTRPEGRALDRRRGCTGEPVFGVMKAVLGFGQLLLRGLKKVGGEWALVCLAYNVKRLHRLGAGLGLAGAG
;
A
#
# COMPACT_ATOMS: atom_id res chain seq x y z
N ARG A 1 -15.80 -7.49 -23.26
CA ARG A 1 -16.72 -6.41 -22.80
C ARG A 1 -16.76 -6.45 -21.28
N LEU A 2 -16.49 -5.33 -20.59
CA LEU A 2 -16.59 -5.26 -19.13
C LEU A 2 -18.06 -5.53 -18.74
N ARG A 3 -18.29 -6.55 -17.91
CA ARG A 3 -19.64 -6.97 -17.46
C ARG A 3 -19.88 -6.68 -15.98
N ASP A 4 -18.81 -6.55 -15.21
CA ASP A 4 -18.89 -6.25 -13.79
C ASP A 4 -19.21 -4.76 -13.59
N PRO A 5 -20.23 -4.41 -12.79
CA PRO A 5 -20.66 -3.03 -12.60
C PRO A 5 -19.57 -2.14 -11.98
N ALA A 6 -18.68 -2.67 -11.13
CA ALA A 6 -17.58 -1.90 -10.56
C ALA A 6 -16.51 -1.60 -11.62
N LEU A 7 -16.23 -2.54 -12.52
CA LEU A 7 -15.30 -2.31 -13.63
C LEU A 7 -15.84 -1.30 -14.65
N VAL A 8 -17.15 -1.32 -14.92
CA VAL A 8 -17.81 -0.31 -15.77
C VAL A 8 -17.71 1.07 -15.12
N ALA A 9 -18.04 1.19 -13.83
CA ALA A 9 -17.93 2.46 -13.10
C ALA A 9 -16.48 2.99 -13.05
N MET A 10 -15.48 2.11 -12.90
CA MET A 10 -14.08 2.50 -12.94
C MET A 10 -13.68 2.98 -14.34
N ALA A 11 -14.13 2.29 -15.40
CA ALA A 11 -13.86 2.69 -16.77
C ALA A 11 -14.46 4.08 -17.06
N GLU A 12 -15.70 4.34 -16.65
CA GLU A 12 -16.34 5.65 -16.73
C GLU A 12 -15.55 6.71 -15.96
N LYS A 13 -15.09 6.40 -14.74
CA LYS A 13 -14.27 7.32 -13.92
C LYS A 13 -12.95 7.69 -14.60
N LEU A 14 -12.31 6.75 -15.29
CA LEU A 14 -11.03 6.96 -16.00
C LEU A 14 -11.19 7.71 -17.34
N THR A 15 -12.41 7.93 -17.83
CA THR A 15 -12.64 8.81 -19.00
C THR A 15 -12.35 10.28 -18.68
N ARG A 16 -12.49 10.67 -17.41
CA ARG A 16 -12.28 12.05 -16.96
C ARG A 16 -10.79 12.32 -16.70
N PRO A 17 -10.26 13.50 -17.08
CA PRO A 17 -8.86 13.85 -16.85
C PRO A 17 -8.50 13.84 -15.35
N GLU A 18 -9.39 14.29 -14.49
CA GLU A 18 -9.24 14.22 -13.02
C GLU A 18 -9.13 12.77 -12.51
N GLY A 19 -9.97 11.88 -13.04
CA GLY A 19 -9.96 10.46 -12.71
C GLY A 19 -8.64 9.80 -13.07
N ARG A 20 -8.10 10.10 -14.27
CA ARG A 20 -6.77 9.64 -14.69
C ARG A 20 -5.64 10.18 -13.84
N ALA A 21 -5.71 11.46 -13.44
CA ALA A 21 -4.69 12.07 -12.59
C ALA A 21 -4.65 11.41 -11.20
N LEU A 22 -5.83 11.17 -10.60
CA LEU A 22 -5.95 10.47 -9.33
C LEU A 22 -5.45 9.02 -9.44
N ASP A 23 -5.83 8.31 -10.50
CA ASP A 23 -5.41 6.93 -10.72
C ASP A 23 -3.89 6.81 -10.87
N ARG A 24 -3.28 7.69 -11.67
CA ARG A 24 -1.81 7.77 -11.80
C ARG A 24 -1.11 8.02 -10.46
N ARG A 25 -1.67 8.91 -9.63
CA ARG A 25 -1.16 9.18 -8.27
C ARG A 25 -1.28 7.97 -7.36
N ARG A 26 -2.34 7.17 -7.49
CA ARG A 26 -2.52 5.92 -6.73
C ARG A 26 -1.57 4.84 -7.23
N GLY A 27 -1.37 4.70 -8.53
CA GLY A 27 -0.37 3.81 -9.11
C GLY A 27 1.01 4.08 -8.52
N CYS A 28 1.45 5.34 -8.49
CA CYS A 28 2.78 5.66 -7.97
C CYS A 28 2.93 5.58 -6.45
N THR A 29 1.84 5.52 -5.68
CA THR A 29 1.90 5.50 -4.20
C THR A 29 1.54 4.14 -3.61
N GLY A 30 0.55 3.45 -4.16
CA GLY A 30 0.08 2.16 -3.68
C GLY A 30 0.92 1.00 -4.19
N GLU A 31 1.19 0.95 -5.49
CA GLU A 31 1.88 -0.19 -6.12
C GLU A 31 3.29 -0.40 -5.55
N PRO A 32 4.12 0.66 -5.33
CA PRO A 32 5.45 0.46 -4.76
C PRO A 32 5.40 -0.10 -3.34
N VAL A 33 4.42 0.30 -2.53
CA VAL A 33 4.26 -0.19 -1.14
C VAL A 33 4.01 -1.70 -1.16
N PHE A 34 3.05 -2.15 -1.97
CA PHE A 34 2.75 -3.58 -2.08
C PHE A 34 3.90 -4.36 -2.73
N GLY A 35 4.62 -3.75 -3.68
CA GLY A 35 5.83 -4.34 -4.27
C GLY A 35 6.92 -4.57 -3.22
N VAL A 36 7.19 -3.58 -2.37
CA VAL A 36 8.15 -3.73 -1.25
C VAL A 36 7.68 -4.79 -0.26
N MET A 37 6.40 -4.80 0.13
CA MET A 37 5.88 -5.82 1.04
C MET A 37 6.06 -7.23 0.49
N LYS A 38 5.75 -7.45 -0.79
CA LYS A 38 5.83 -8.78 -1.41
C LYS A 38 7.26 -9.22 -1.70
N ALA A 39 8.03 -8.38 -2.40
CA ALA A 39 9.35 -8.77 -2.91
C ALA A 39 10.48 -8.54 -1.90
N VAL A 40 10.38 -7.52 -1.04
CA VAL A 40 11.47 -7.13 -0.13
C VAL A 40 11.23 -7.61 1.30
N LEU A 41 9.98 -7.56 1.79
CA LEU A 41 9.63 -8.12 3.10
C LEU A 41 9.25 -9.61 3.02
N GLY A 42 9.11 -10.17 1.82
CA GLY A 42 8.72 -11.57 1.61
C GLY A 42 7.27 -11.88 1.99
N PHE A 43 6.43 -10.86 2.20
CA PHE A 43 5.05 -11.05 2.62
C PHE A 43 4.12 -11.24 1.41
N GLY A 44 3.94 -12.50 1.00
CA GLY A 44 3.11 -12.87 -0.15
C GLY A 44 1.71 -13.39 0.20
N GLN A 45 1.50 -13.92 1.41
CA GLN A 45 0.28 -14.60 1.81
C GLN A 45 -0.03 -14.35 3.30
N LEU A 46 -1.31 -14.34 3.65
CA LEU A 46 -1.77 -14.35 5.04
C LEU A 46 -1.71 -15.77 5.58
N LEU A 47 -1.17 -15.93 6.79
CA LEU A 47 -1.05 -17.26 7.43
C LEU A 47 -2.26 -17.54 8.31
N LEU A 48 -2.88 -16.51 8.86
CA LEU A 48 -4.06 -16.63 9.71
C LEU A 48 -5.37 -16.52 8.91
N ARG A 49 -6.43 -17.11 9.46
CA ARG A 49 -7.80 -17.05 8.91
C ARG A 49 -8.73 -16.29 9.87
N GLY A 50 -9.67 -15.57 9.29
CA GLY A 50 -10.64 -14.74 10.01
C GLY A 50 -10.19 -13.28 10.16
N LEU A 51 -11.12 -12.34 9.97
CA LEU A 51 -10.85 -10.90 9.86
C LEU A 51 -10.03 -10.33 11.03
N LYS A 52 -10.35 -10.74 12.27
CA LYS A 52 -9.64 -10.26 13.46
C LYS A 52 -8.15 -10.64 13.45
N LYS A 53 -7.84 -11.89 13.08
CA LYS A 53 -6.47 -12.41 13.08
C LYS A 53 -5.67 -11.87 11.89
N VAL A 54 -6.29 -11.87 10.70
CA VAL A 54 -5.74 -11.26 9.48
C VAL A 54 -5.43 -9.78 9.70
N GLY A 55 -6.29 -9.05 10.41
CA GLY A 55 -6.04 -7.65 10.76
C GLY A 55 -4.77 -7.46 11.59
N GLY A 56 -4.49 -8.37 12.53
CA GLY A 56 -3.26 -8.38 13.31
C GLY A 56 -2.01 -8.63 12.46
N GLU A 57 -2.04 -9.65 11.59
CA GLU A 57 -0.94 -9.91 10.65
C GLU A 57 -0.69 -8.71 9.74
N TRP A 58 -1.76 -8.13 9.21
CA TRP A 58 -1.66 -6.98 8.33
C TRP A 58 -1.08 -5.76 9.03
N ALA A 59 -1.43 -5.53 10.30
CA ALA A 59 -0.84 -4.47 11.10
C ALA A 59 0.67 -4.68 11.29
N LEU A 60 1.10 -5.92 11.52
CA LEU A 60 2.52 -6.24 11.69
C LEU A 60 3.32 -6.02 10.39
N VAL A 61 2.77 -6.40 9.24
CA VAL A 61 3.39 -6.15 7.93
C VAL A 61 3.50 -4.65 7.64
N CYS A 62 2.42 -3.90 7.94
CA CYS A 62 2.43 -2.44 7.82
C CYS A 62 3.49 -1.80 8.72
N LEU A 63 3.64 -2.28 9.95
CA LEU A 63 4.66 -1.82 10.89
C LEU A 63 6.07 -2.08 10.33
N ALA A 64 6.36 -3.29 9.87
CA ALA A 64 7.66 -3.65 9.29
C ALA A 64 8.01 -2.76 8.08
N TYR A 65 7.03 -2.52 7.19
CA TYR A 65 7.19 -1.59 6.08
C TYR A 65 7.50 -0.16 6.55
N ASN A 66 6.75 0.35 7.52
CA ASN A 66 6.92 1.71 8.05
C ASN A 66 8.29 1.90 8.73
N VAL A 67 8.75 0.91 9.49
CA VAL A 67 10.10 0.92 10.11
C VAL A 67 11.19 0.97 9.04
N LYS A 68 11.10 0.11 8.01
CA LYS A 68 12.03 0.13 6.88
C LYS A 68 12.05 1.50 6.17
N ARG A 69 10.87 2.10 6.00
CA ARG A 69 10.73 3.42 5.38
C ARG A 69 11.33 4.53 6.23
N LEU A 70 11.07 4.53 7.54
CA LEU A 70 11.66 5.48 8.49
C LEU A 70 13.18 5.42 8.50
N HIS A 71 13.75 4.21 8.51
CA HIS A 71 15.20 4.01 8.42
C HIS A 71 15.78 4.60 7.13
N ARG A 72 15.15 4.32 5.98
CA ARG A 72 15.58 4.87 4.68
C ARG A 72 15.45 6.39 4.60
N LEU A 73 14.48 6.98 5.29
CA LEU A 73 14.29 8.43 5.34
C LEU A 73 15.24 9.13 6.34
N GLY A 74 16.08 8.39 7.07
CA GLY A 74 16.98 8.95 8.08
C GLY A 74 16.27 9.51 9.31
N ALA A 75 14.95 9.27 9.45
CA ALA A 75 14.13 9.83 10.53
C ALA A 75 14.54 9.31 11.92
N GLY A 76 15.21 8.16 11.99
CA GLY A 76 15.74 7.62 13.24
C GLY A 76 16.89 8.45 13.84
N LEU A 77 17.59 9.26 13.04
CA LEU A 77 18.70 10.10 13.50
C LEU A 77 18.24 11.52 13.88
N GLY A 78 17.19 12.03 13.23
CA GLY A 78 16.64 13.37 13.54
C GLY A 78 15.87 13.45 14.87
N LEU A 79 15.26 12.34 15.31
CA LEU A 79 14.56 12.28 16.60
C LEU A 79 15.52 12.13 17.79
N ALA A 80 16.74 11.63 17.58
CA ALA A 80 17.73 11.45 18.64
C ALA A 80 18.53 12.74 18.95
N GLY A 81 18.54 13.72 18.04
CA GLY A 81 19.21 15.01 18.22
C GLY A 81 18.31 16.16 18.66
N ALA A 82 17.03 15.91 18.89
CA ALA A 82 16.05 16.92 19.32
C ALA A 82 15.72 16.84 20.84
N GLY A 83 16.65 16.29 21.62
CA GLY A 83 16.62 16.24 23.09
C GLY A 83 17.69 17.13 23.70
#